data_AF-A0A397BNG7-F1
#
_entry.id   AF-A0A397BNG7-F1
#
_cell.length_a   1.000
_cell.length_b   1.000
_cell.length_c   1.000
_cell.angle_alpha   90.00
_cell.angle_beta   90.00
_cell.angle_gamma   90.00
#
_symmetry.space_group_name_H-M   'P 1'
#
loop_
_entity.id
_entity.type
_entity.pdbx_description
1 polymer ?
#
loop_
_entity_poly.entity_id
_entity_poly.type
_entity_poly.pdbx_seq_one_letter_code
_entity_poly.pdbx_strand_id
1 'polypeptide(L)'
;MADNTTNLSTTAHYTLAIEDVETSSKPVVDAVGIPRQKTTSSSRVVCLDVFRGITIFAMIFVNLGGGGLEAFTHVAWNGLEVADVIFPFFAWIMGVTMNIGMASHVRKGPPPWRILLDSFVRSVKLFLLGLVVNNVRNLNTGRITGVLQSFGFGYLLVTTCIIFGGIVKSDVRKWQQRAVEASSMLAFVLANVLITFYLPVHGCPTGYIENDIEGCVGGAHLHIDLLLFGEEHMYIPGFNDPEGFLNWFMVAFMAYIGYVVGGSFLQARESRHKLMVLIGAGICLVFVGLALTGFSVVDGPIPINKQMWSLSFVLTVAGLASLSLALLYAAVDKFAIWSGMPFMQNGMNAIALYAASEVVVTCATHSCNTSGINISFPYTYKFCRLTSSHTAITSHMTHQNAAVGATDSSVAAAPSAAARRPGCRRSRRTDPSGEASHDGAAQDWLFDGKSVLEVGSGLGLSGIVAGAYSRRTILTDYQQDTLKALAYNVMLNQTMGTTVEHLDWDHLDKVPCYVELWKSVAYLVNATGHSRFGVGRLRELLLAPPFDTTIVPVETLPDGRRLLDTVWDAEELRYEHYTIRLK
;
A
#
# COMPACT_ATOMS: atom_id res chain seq x y z
N MET A 1 21.38 71.03 55.07
CA MET A 1 20.50 70.83 56.24
C MET A 1 20.12 69.36 56.26
N ALA A 2 20.07 68.81 57.47
CA ALA A 2 20.21 67.41 57.83
C ALA A 2 19.00 66.51 57.52
N ASP A 3 19.25 65.20 57.75
CA ASP A 3 18.33 64.16 58.24
C ASP A 3 17.31 63.52 57.28
N ASN A 4 16.94 62.23 57.40
CA ASN A 4 17.47 61.03 58.05
C ASN A 4 16.56 59.83 57.65
N THR A 5 17.10 58.61 57.67
CA THR A 5 16.45 57.31 58.03
C THR A 5 15.23 56.72 57.29
N THR A 6 15.50 55.68 56.50
CA THR A 6 15.12 54.23 56.61
C THR A 6 13.69 53.73 56.96
N ASN A 7 13.25 52.76 56.14
CA ASN A 7 12.50 51.48 56.38
C ASN A 7 11.15 51.38 55.63
N LEU A 8 10.61 50.23 55.20
CA LEU A 8 11.05 48.89 54.76
C LEU A 8 9.76 48.18 54.25
N SER A 9 9.79 47.44 53.13
CA SER A 9 8.83 46.41 52.60
C SER A 9 7.31 46.72 52.54
N THR A 10 6.59 46.51 51.43
CA THR A 10 6.23 45.17 50.90
C THR A 10 5.76 45.23 49.43
N THR A 11 6.13 44.16 48.73
CA THR A 11 5.93 43.65 47.37
C THR A 11 4.59 43.94 46.64
N ALA A 12 4.69 44.27 45.33
CA ALA A 12 4.25 43.47 44.18
C ALA A 12 3.56 44.26 43.05
N HIS A 13 3.92 43.87 41.81
CA HIS A 13 3.28 44.14 40.51
C HIS A 13 3.48 45.52 39.86
N TYR A 14 4.49 45.59 38.98
CA TYR A 14 4.58 46.61 37.94
C TYR A 14 4.21 46.04 36.57
N THR A 15 3.13 46.61 36.05
CA THR A 15 2.69 46.71 34.65
C THR A 15 3.77 47.38 33.80
N LEU A 16 3.96 46.96 32.53
CA LEU A 16 3.86 47.82 31.34
C LEU A 16 4.48 47.17 30.08
N ALA A 17 3.70 47.31 29.00
CA ALA A 17 4.03 47.37 27.58
C ALA A 17 5.51 47.14 27.17
N ILE A 18 5.71 46.13 26.32
CA ILE A 18 6.91 46.05 25.47
C ILE A 18 6.52 46.57 24.09
N GLU A 19 6.89 47.83 23.86
CA GLU A 19 7.05 48.47 22.55
C GLU A 19 8.20 47.84 21.77
N ASP A 20 8.13 48.05 20.46
CA ASP A 20 9.04 47.61 19.41
C ASP A 20 10.53 47.79 19.73
N VAL A 21 11.29 46.69 19.68
CA VAL A 21 12.75 46.75 19.57
C VAL A 21 13.13 46.57 18.11
N GLU A 22 13.10 47.69 17.40
CA GLU A 22 13.81 47.89 16.14
C GLU A 22 15.32 47.91 16.45
N THR A 23 16.00 46.77 16.27
CA THR A 23 17.47 46.73 16.35
C THR A 23 18.05 47.40 15.11
N SER A 24 18.32 48.71 15.22
CA SER A 24 19.14 49.48 14.29
C SER A 24 20.58 48.95 14.32
N SER A 25 20.88 47.96 13.50
CA SER A 25 22.26 47.58 13.16
C SER A 25 22.77 48.56 12.11
N LYS A 26 23.80 49.35 12.48
CA LYS A 26 24.52 50.24 11.56
C LYS A 26 24.92 49.48 10.27
N PRO A 27 24.87 50.13 9.10
CA PRO A 27 25.27 49.47 7.86
C PRO A 27 26.77 49.16 7.91
N VAL A 28 27.12 47.87 7.79
CA VAL A 28 28.50 47.45 7.52
C VAL A 28 28.77 47.77 6.05
N VAL A 29 29.64 48.75 5.83
CA VAL A 29 30.09 49.19 4.52
C VAL A 29 31.38 48.42 4.18
N ASP A 30 31.38 47.62 3.13
CA ASP A 30 32.63 47.11 2.54
C ASP A 30 33.37 48.26 1.84
N ALA A 31 34.70 48.14 1.68
CA ALA A 31 35.62 49.20 1.21
C ALA A 31 35.36 49.75 -0.21
N VAL A 32 34.26 49.36 -0.86
CA VAL A 32 33.79 49.89 -2.13
C VAL A 32 32.29 50.14 -1.96
N GLY A 33 31.89 51.41 -1.81
CA GLY A 33 30.55 51.85 -1.42
C GLY A 33 29.42 51.55 -2.41
N ILE A 34 29.17 50.27 -2.69
CA ILE A 34 28.03 49.80 -3.48
C ILE A 34 26.99 49.24 -2.51
N PRO A 35 25.77 49.81 -2.44
CA PRO A 35 24.71 49.25 -1.61
C PRO A 35 24.34 47.85 -2.11
N ARG A 36 24.51 46.85 -1.24
CA ARG A 36 24.07 45.47 -1.49
C ARG A 36 22.54 45.49 -1.62
N GLN A 37 22.01 45.28 -2.83
CA GLN A 37 20.56 45.10 -3.01
C GLN A 37 20.10 43.93 -2.13
N LYS A 38 19.22 44.23 -1.16
CA LYS A 38 18.54 43.24 -0.34
C LYS A 38 17.65 42.43 -1.28
N THR A 39 18.09 41.24 -1.68
CA THR A 39 17.23 40.30 -2.40
C THR A 39 16.05 39.99 -1.49
N THR A 40 14.85 40.43 -1.86
CA THR A 40 13.63 40.00 -1.18
C THR A 40 13.54 38.49 -1.37
N SER A 41 13.91 37.71 -0.35
CA SER A 41 13.65 36.27 -0.38
C SER A 41 12.15 36.09 -0.55
N SER A 42 11.72 35.40 -1.60
CA SER A 42 10.31 35.06 -1.76
C SER A 42 9.90 34.28 -0.52
N SER A 43 9.00 34.83 0.29
CA SER A 43 8.48 34.14 1.47
C SER A 43 7.96 32.77 1.03
N ARG A 44 8.63 31.73 1.49
CA ARG A 44 8.31 30.34 1.17
C ARG A 44 7.03 29.98 1.91
N VAL A 45 6.04 29.44 1.19
CA VAL A 45 4.76 29.03 1.78
C VAL A 45 4.95 27.68 2.46
N VAL A 46 5.06 27.67 3.79
CA VAL A 46 5.47 26.47 4.55
C VAL A 46 4.37 25.42 4.52
N CYS A 47 3.10 25.82 4.50
CA CYS A 47 1.99 24.86 4.49
C CYS A 47 1.99 23.90 3.30
N LEU A 48 2.58 24.29 2.15
CA LEU A 48 2.70 23.42 0.97
C LEU A 48 3.65 22.26 1.21
N ASP A 49 4.80 22.53 1.85
CA ASP A 49 5.76 21.50 2.20
C ASP A 49 5.21 20.60 3.32
N VAL A 50 4.49 21.18 4.28
CA VAL A 50 3.80 20.40 5.34
C VAL A 50 2.74 19.47 4.75
N PHE A 51 1.89 19.95 3.83
CA PHE A 51 0.87 19.12 3.18
C PHE A 51 1.52 17.95 2.42
N ARG A 52 2.57 18.22 1.64
CA ARG A 52 3.34 17.18 0.94
C ARG A 52 3.99 16.19 1.90
N GLY A 53 4.44 16.67 3.06
CA GLY A 53 5.07 15.88 4.10
C GLY A 53 4.12 14.95 4.84
N ILE A 54 2.93 15.43 5.19
CA ILE A 54 1.88 14.62 5.82
C ILE A 54 1.40 13.56 4.83
N THR A 55 1.13 13.95 3.58
CA THR A 55 0.66 13.01 2.55
C THR A 55 1.68 11.94 2.22
N ILE A 56 2.97 12.27 2.07
CA ILE A 56 3.99 11.24 1.81
C ILE A 56 4.20 10.32 3.01
N PHE A 57 4.17 10.86 4.23
CA PHE A 57 4.25 10.04 5.44
C PHE A 57 3.06 9.09 5.54
N ALA A 58 1.84 9.59 5.32
CA ALA A 58 0.63 8.78 5.32
C ALA A 58 0.65 7.72 4.22
N MET A 59 1.16 8.06 3.03
CA MET A 59 1.30 7.13 1.90
C MET A 59 2.21 5.97 2.29
N ILE A 60 3.38 6.26 2.85
CA ILE A 60 4.30 5.23 3.33
C ILE A 60 3.65 4.40 4.44
N PHE A 61 2.99 5.04 5.40
CA PHE A 61 2.31 4.35 6.50
C PHE A 61 1.22 3.38 6.02
N VAL A 62 0.38 3.80 5.07
CA VAL A 62 -0.67 2.95 4.48
C VAL A 62 -0.08 1.88 3.57
N ASN A 63 0.94 2.19 2.77
CA ASN A 63 1.66 1.19 1.98
C ASN A 63 2.30 0.11 2.86
N LEU A 64 2.69 0.46 4.09
CA LEU A 64 3.18 -0.47 5.12
C LEU A 64 2.05 -1.16 5.93
N GLY A 65 0.78 -1.01 5.54
CA GLY A 65 -0.37 -1.71 6.10
C GLY A 65 -1.18 -0.94 7.13
N GLY A 66 -0.92 0.36 7.30
CA GLY A 66 -1.73 1.25 8.14
C GLY A 66 -1.76 0.86 9.62
N GLY A 67 -0.80 0.05 10.08
CA GLY A 67 -0.78 -0.51 11.44
C GLY A 67 -1.91 -1.50 11.75
N GLY A 68 -2.61 -2.04 10.74
CA GLY A 68 -3.74 -2.95 10.92
C GLY A 68 -5.03 -2.28 11.42
N LEU A 69 -5.08 -0.95 11.41
CA LEU A 69 -6.25 -0.17 11.82
C LEU A 69 -7.27 -0.12 10.68
N GLU A 70 -8.53 -0.45 10.97
CA GLU A 70 -9.63 -0.44 9.99
C GLU A 70 -9.79 0.91 9.27
N ALA A 71 -9.57 2.04 9.96
CA ALA A 71 -9.65 3.37 9.33
C ALA A 71 -8.57 3.63 8.26
N PHE A 72 -7.50 2.84 8.24
CA PHE A 72 -6.41 2.94 7.28
C PHE A 72 -6.39 1.78 6.28
N THR A 73 -7.46 0.98 6.22
CA THR A 73 -7.66 0.01 5.13
C THR A 73 -8.34 0.69 3.95
N HIS A 74 -8.17 0.09 2.77
CA HIS A 74 -8.80 0.57 1.54
C HIS A 74 -10.21 0.01 1.41
N VAL A 75 -11.12 0.80 0.86
CA VAL A 75 -12.42 0.25 0.43
C VAL A 75 -12.19 -0.75 -0.69
N ALA A 76 -12.97 -1.84 -0.67
CA ALA A 76 -12.86 -2.89 -1.67
C ALA A 76 -13.16 -2.40 -3.10
N TRP A 77 -14.19 -1.56 -3.28
CA TRP A 77 -14.59 -1.06 -4.60
C TRP A 77 -15.19 0.35 -4.57
N ASN A 78 -16.45 0.49 -4.16
CA ASN A 78 -17.17 1.76 -4.07
C ASN A 78 -17.17 2.26 -2.62
N GLY A 79 -16.74 3.50 -2.42
CA GLY A 79 -16.64 4.14 -1.10
C GLY A 79 -15.42 5.05 -1.00
N LEU A 80 -15.21 5.61 0.19
CA LEU A 80 -14.10 6.50 0.46
C LEU A 80 -13.60 6.31 1.89
N GLU A 81 -12.39 5.77 2.05
CA GLU A 81 -11.68 5.71 3.33
C GLU A 81 -10.49 6.68 3.38
N VAL A 82 -9.91 6.86 4.57
CA VAL A 82 -8.76 7.76 4.78
C VAL A 82 -7.56 7.32 3.95
N ALA A 83 -7.38 6.01 3.77
CA ALA A 83 -6.32 5.45 2.96
C ALA A 83 -6.45 5.83 1.46
N ASP A 84 -7.67 6.06 0.99
CA ASP A 84 -7.98 6.27 -0.44
C ASP A 84 -7.72 7.70 -0.91
N VAL A 85 -7.72 8.67 0.01
CA VAL A 85 -7.49 10.09 -0.34
C VAL A 85 -6.02 10.45 -0.53
N ILE A 86 -5.09 9.62 -0.04
CA ILE A 86 -3.68 9.98 0.09
C ILE A 86 -2.98 10.16 -1.26
N PHE A 87 -3.13 9.18 -2.16
CA PHE A 87 -2.55 9.25 -3.51
C PHE A 87 -3.10 10.45 -4.31
N PRO A 88 -4.43 10.68 -4.35
CA PRO A 88 -5.00 11.89 -4.96
C PRO A 88 -4.54 13.19 -4.31
N PHE A 89 -4.43 13.27 -2.98
CA PHE A 89 -3.94 14.47 -2.30
C PHE A 89 -2.53 14.83 -2.79
N PHE A 90 -1.67 13.83 -3.02
CA PHE A 90 -0.34 14.05 -3.56
C PHE A 90 -0.35 14.54 -5.03
N ALA A 91 -1.22 13.99 -5.88
CA ALA A 91 -1.44 14.49 -7.25
C ALA A 91 -1.93 15.95 -7.24
N TRP A 92 -2.86 16.29 -6.36
CA TRP A 92 -3.42 17.63 -6.26
C TRP A 92 -2.38 18.67 -5.80
N ILE A 93 -1.62 18.37 -4.73
CA ILE A 93 -0.58 19.29 -4.24
C ILE A 93 0.59 19.42 -5.23
N MET A 94 0.87 18.37 -6.02
CA MET A 94 1.79 18.48 -7.15
C MET A 94 1.31 19.57 -8.11
N GLY A 95 0.03 19.54 -8.49
CA GLY A 95 -0.62 20.58 -9.29
C GLY A 95 -0.46 21.99 -8.72
N VAL A 96 -0.69 22.17 -7.41
CA VAL A 96 -0.48 23.47 -6.73
C VAL A 96 0.97 23.94 -6.92
N THR A 97 1.95 23.06 -6.68
CA THR A 97 3.38 23.40 -6.80
C THR A 97 3.84 23.66 -8.23
N MET A 98 3.12 23.18 -9.26
CA MET A 98 3.40 23.50 -10.66
C MET A 98 3.35 25.02 -10.92
N ASN A 99 2.51 25.78 -10.19
CA ASN A 99 2.48 27.25 -10.31
C ASN A 99 3.84 27.89 -9.96
N ILE A 100 4.53 27.37 -8.95
CA ILE A 100 5.84 27.87 -8.53
C ILE A 100 6.89 27.55 -9.60
N GLY A 101 6.87 26.33 -10.14
CA GLY A 101 7.73 25.91 -11.24
C GLY A 101 7.50 26.76 -12.50
N MET A 102 6.25 26.95 -12.88
CA MET A 102 5.87 27.73 -14.06
C MET A 102 6.26 29.21 -13.92
N ALA A 103 6.06 29.82 -12.74
CA ALA A 103 6.52 31.18 -12.47
C ALA A 103 8.05 31.32 -12.61
N SER A 104 8.82 30.28 -12.29
CA SER A 104 10.26 30.23 -12.55
C SER A 104 10.59 30.23 -14.04
N HIS A 105 9.87 29.43 -14.84
CA HIS A 105 10.04 29.44 -16.30
C HIS A 105 9.66 30.78 -16.91
N VAL A 106 8.53 31.39 -16.52
CA VAL A 106 8.12 32.70 -17.02
C VAL A 106 9.18 33.78 -16.74
N ARG A 107 9.82 33.77 -15.56
CA ARG A 107 10.92 34.69 -15.24
C ARG A 107 12.15 34.53 -16.15
N LYS A 108 12.42 33.31 -16.62
CA LYS A 108 13.54 33.00 -17.52
C LYS A 108 13.18 33.22 -19.00
N GLY A 109 11.89 33.30 -19.33
CA GLY A 109 11.39 33.51 -20.68
C GLY A 109 11.82 32.47 -21.75
N PRO A 110 11.96 31.16 -21.46
CA PRO A 110 12.30 30.19 -22.49
C PRO A 110 11.12 30.01 -23.47
N PRO A 111 11.38 29.62 -24.73
CA PRO A 111 10.32 29.33 -25.68
C PRO A 111 9.48 28.11 -25.21
N PRO A 112 8.19 28.02 -25.58
CA PRO A 112 7.28 26.98 -25.08
C PRO A 112 7.76 25.54 -25.28
N TRP A 113 8.44 25.26 -26.40
CA TRP A 113 8.96 23.91 -26.69
C TRP A 113 10.01 23.45 -25.66
N ARG A 114 10.80 24.38 -25.10
CA ARG A 114 11.79 24.04 -24.06
C ARG A 114 11.11 23.69 -22.75
N ILE A 115 10.02 24.37 -22.40
CA ILE A 115 9.21 24.03 -21.22
C ILE A 115 8.60 22.62 -21.40
N LEU A 116 8.09 22.32 -22.60
CA LEU A 116 7.58 21.00 -22.93
C LEU A 116 8.67 19.92 -22.86
N LEU A 117 9.87 20.21 -23.37
CA LEU A 117 11.00 19.27 -23.30
C LEU A 117 11.45 19.03 -21.86
N ASP A 118 11.58 20.08 -21.04
CA ASP A 118 11.93 19.96 -19.62
C ASP A 118 10.89 19.11 -18.87
N SER A 119 9.61 19.34 -19.18
CA SER A 119 8.49 18.56 -18.66
C SER A 119 8.53 17.10 -19.12
N PHE A 120 8.85 16.86 -20.39
CA PHE A 120 9.00 15.51 -20.95
C PHE A 120 10.16 14.76 -20.30
N VAL A 121 11.32 15.39 -20.16
CA VAL A 121 12.48 14.81 -19.47
C VAL A 121 12.16 14.49 -18.01
N ARG A 122 11.41 15.37 -17.32
CA ARG A 122 10.95 15.11 -15.95
C ARG A 122 9.98 13.91 -15.90
N SER A 123 9.04 13.84 -16.83
CA SER A 123 8.10 12.72 -16.96
C SER A 123 8.84 11.40 -17.19
N VAL A 124 9.80 11.37 -18.12
CA VAL A 124 10.63 10.18 -18.39
C VAL A 124 11.44 9.77 -17.16
N LYS A 125 12.06 10.72 -16.45
CA LYS A 125 12.79 10.41 -15.20
C LYS A 125 11.90 9.79 -14.14
N LEU A 126 10.69 10.33 -13.95
CA LEU A 126 9.72 9.76 -13.00
C LEU A 126 9.24 8.38 -13.45
N PHE A 127 8.99 8.20 -14.75
CA PHE A 127 8.58 6.93 -15.31
C PHE A 127 9.65 5.85 -15.10
N LEU A 128 10.92 6.15 -15.46
CA LEU A 128 12.04 5.24 -15.26
C LEU A 128 12.29 4.93 -13.78
N LEU A 129 12.19 5.95 -12.91
CA LEU A 129 12.26 5.73 -11.46
C LEU A 129 11.13 4.82 -10.97
N GLY A 130 9.92 4.99 -11.49
CA GLY A 130 8.77 4.13 -11.22
C GLY A 130 9.01 2.68 -11.62
N LEU A 131 9.58 2.43 -12.80
CA LEU A 131 9.93 1.07 -13.24
C LEU A 131 10.98 0.40 -12.33
N VAL A 132 11.97 1.17 -11.86
CA VAL A 132 12.97 0.67 -10.91
C VAL A 132 12.32 0.32 -9.57
N VAL A 133 11.44 1.19 -9.07
CA VAL A 133 10.73 1.00 -7.80
C VAL A 133 9.74 -0.17 -7.87
N ASN A 134 9.04 -0.35 -8.99
CA ASN A 134 8.10 -1.44 -9.23
C ASN A 134 8.80 -2.80 -9.52
N ASN A 135 10.10 -2.89 -9.24
CA ASN A 135 10.91 -4.11 -9.30
C ASN A 135 10.86 -4.82 -10.67
N VAL A 136 10.96 -4.05 -11.77
CA VAL A 136 11.13 -4.60 -13.12
C VAL A 136 12.54 -5.20 -13.27
N ARG A 137 12.77 -6.34 -12.62
CA ARG A 137 13.99 -7.16 -12.79
C ARG A 137 13.92 -7.98 -14.07
N ASN A 138 12.70 -8.36 -14.49
CA ASN A 138 12.40 -8.95 -15.78
C ASN A 138 11.39 -8.04 -16.51
N LEU A 139 11.79 -7.49 -17.66
CA LEU A 139 10.93 -6.68 -18.54
C LEU A 139 9.74 -7.46 -19.12
N ASN A 140 9.72 -8.79 -18.95
CA ASN A 140 8.68 -9.68 -19.46
C ASN A 140 7.54 -9.96 -18.45
N THR A 141 7.74 -9.64 -17.16
CA THR A 141 6.77 -9.93 -16.08
C THR A 141 6.70 -8.81 -15.03
N GLY A 142 7.29 -7.65 -15.33
CA GLY A 142 7.43 -6.55 -14.36
C GLY A 142 6.31 -5.52 -14.48
N ARG A 143 5.72 -5.11 -13.36
CA ARG A 143 4.61 -4.14 -13.36
C ARG A 143 4.98 -2.82 -14.03
N ILE A 144 4.27 -2.45 -15.10
CA ILE A 144 4.53 -1.23 -15.88
C ILE A 144 3.76 -0.04 -15.29
N THR A 145 2.51 -0.24 -14.91
CA THR A 145 1.62 0.75 -14.29
C THR A 145 2.11 1.12 -12.90
N GLY A 146 1.92 2.37 -12.47
CA GLY A 146 2.53 2.85 -11.24
C GLY A 146 2.09 4.25 -10.83
N VAL A 147 2.13 4.54 -9.53
CA VAL A 147 1.97 5.89 -8.96
C VAL A 147 2.88 6.92 -9.65
N LEU A 148 4.17 6.60 -9.81
CA LEU A 148 5.17 7.52 -10.38
C LEU A 148 4.95 7.77 -11.87
N GLN A 149 4.53 6.74 -12.60
CA GLN A 149 4.19 6.79 -14.02
C GLN A 149 2.98 7.71 -14.23
N SER A 150 1.94 7.52 -13.42
CA SER A 150 0.75 8.37 -13.38
C SER A 150 1.10 9.84 -13.13
N PHE A 151 2.01 10.11 -12.18
CA PHE A 151 2.49 11.47 -11.89
C PHE A 151 3.31 12.08 -13.04
N GLY A 152 4.17 11.30 -13.69
CA GLY A 152 4.92 11.74 -14.86
C GLY A 152 3.99 12.15 -16.00
N PHE A 153 3.05 11.27 -16.35
CA PHE A 153 2.05 11.54 -17.38
C PHE A 153 1.18 12.75 -17.04
N GLY A 154 0.63 12.81 -15.82
CA GLY A 154 -0.21 13.91 -15.38
C GLY A 154 0.49 15.27 -15.44
N TYR A 155 1.75 15.34 -15.00
CA TYR A 155 2.55 16.57 -15.09
C TYR A 155 2.75 17.02 -16.54
N LEU A 156 3.06 16.08 -17.44
CA LEU A 156 3.24 16.36 -18.87
C LEU A 156 1.96 16.85 -19.54
N LEU A 157 0.83 16.17 -19.26
CA LEU A 157 -0.47 16.51 -19.84
C LEU A 157 -0.95 17.88 -19.38
N VAL A 158 -0.86 18.17 -18.08
CA VAL A 158 -1.21 19.48 -17.51
C VAL A 158 -0.32 20.58 -18.10
N THR A 159 1.00 20.36 -18.18
CA THR A 159 1.92 21.33 -18.79
C THR A 159 1.59 21.61 -20.24
N THR A 160 1.22 20.57 -21.00
CA THR A 160 0.79 20.70 -22.39
C THR A 160 -0.46 21.57 -22.49
N CYS A 161 -1.48 21.33 -21.66
CA CYS A 161 -2.70 22.14 -21.62
C CYS A 161 -2.39 23.62 -21.28
N ILE A 162 -1.49 23.87 -20.32
CA ILE A 162 -1.05 25.23 -19.96
C ILE A 162 -0.36 25.92 -21.15
N ILE A 163 0.51 25.21 -21.86
CA ILE A 163 1.19 25.77 -23.05
C ILE A 163 0.16 26.10 -24.14
N PHE A 164 -0.79 25.21 -24.42
CA PHE A 164 -1.87 25.48 -25.38
C PHE A 164 -2.68 26.72 -25.01
N GLY A 165 -3.05 26.88 -23.73
CA GLY A 165 -3.69 28.10 -23.26
C GLY A 165 -2.83 29.35 -23.43
N GLY A 166 -1.53 29.22 -23.21
CA GLY A 166 -0.54 30.28 -23.39
C GLY A 166 -0.40 30.77 -24.83
N ILE A 167 -0.69 29.94 -25.83
CA ILE A 167 -0.69 30.34 -27.26
C ILE A 167 -1.79 31.37 -27.55
N VAL A 168 -2.95 31.22 -26.90
CA VAL A 168 -4.12 32.11 -27.08
C VAL A 168 -4.12 33.25 -26.04
N LYS A 169 -2.96 33.51 -25.42
CA LYS A 169 -2.85 34.53 -24.39
C LYS A 169 -3.10 35.92 -24.99
N SER A 170 -4.17 36.56 -24.53
CA SER A 170 -4.50 37.95 -24.83
C SER A 170 -4.44 38.78 -23.57
N ASP A 171 -3.73 39.92 -23.61
CA ASP A 171 -3.65 40.85 -22.47
C ASP A 171 -5.00 41.51 -22.15
N VAL A 172 -5.88 41.60 -23.14
CA VAL A 172 -7.24 42.17 -23.02
C VAL A 172 -8.21 41.15 -22.40
N ARG A 173 -8.09 39.87 -22.75
CA ARG A 173 -9.01 38.81 -22.30
C ARG A 173 -8.27 37.70 -21.58
N LYS A 174 -7.87 37.98 -20.34
CA LYS A 174 -7.18 37.02 -19.46
C LYS A 174 -7.95 35.70 -19.24
N TRP A 175 -9.29 35.71 -19.41
CA TRP A 175 -10.10 34.49 -19.30
C TRP A 175 -9.87 33.52 -20.46
N GLN A 176 -9.46 33.99 -21.65
CA GLN A 176 -9.31 33.12 -22.84
C GLN A 176 -8.27 32.04 -22.61
N GLN A 177 -7.13 32.39 -22.00
CA GLN A 177 -6.11 31.43 -21.62
C GLN A 177 -6.70 30.32 -20.74
N ARG A 178 -7.38 30.70 -19.65
CA ARG A 178 -7.98 29.74 -18.71
C ARG A 178 -9.10 28.91 -19.35
N ALA A 179 -9.89 29.50 -20.24
CA ALA A 179 -10.93 28.79 -20.95
C ALA A 179 -10.36 27.72 -21.89
N VAL A 180 -9.28 28.03 -22.62
CA VAL A 180 -8.61 27.05 -23.49
C VAL A 180 -7.98 25.94 -22.67
N GLU A 181 -7.24 26.26 -21.60
CA GLU A 181 -6.68 25.26 -20.68
C GLU A 181 -7.76 24.31 -20.14
N ALA A 182 -8.86 24.88 -19.66
CA ALA A 182 -9.97 24.12 -19.10
C ALA A 182 -10.69 23.27 -20.16
N SER A 183 -10.87 23.81 -21.38
CA SER A 183 -11.50 23.08 -22.48
C SER A 183 -10.65 21.93 -22.96
N SER A 184 -9.32 22.10 -23.04
CA SER A 184 -8.38 21.03 -23.37
C SER A 184 -8.42 19.93 -22.32
N MET A 185 -8.38 20.26 -21.03
CA MET A 185 -8.48 19.25 -19.97
C MET A 185 -9.85 18.57 -19.96
N LEU A 186 -10.93 19.33 -20.13
CA LEU A 186 -12.29 18.80 -20.20
C LEU A 186 -12.47 17.82 -21.37
N ALA A 187 -11.79 18.04 -22.50
CA ALA A 187 -11.80 17.10 -23.62
C ALA A 187 -11.21 15.73 -23.23
N PHE A 188 -10.11 15.70 -22.46
CA PHE A 188 -9.53 14.44 -21.97
C PHE A 188 -10.42 13.76 -20.93
N VAL A 189 -11.01 14.53 -20.01
CA VAL A 189 -11.96 13.99 -19.02
C VAL A 189 -13.21 13.44 -19.70
N LEU A 190 -13.76 14.17 -20.68
CA LEU A 190 -14.92 13.72 -21.45
C LEU A 190 -14.58 12.47 -22.26
N ALA A 191 -13.41 12.42 -22.91
CA ALA A 191 -12.97 11.23 -23.61
C ALA A 191 -12.87 10.02 -22.68
N ASN A 192 -12.29 10.19 -21.48
CA ASN A 192 -12.23 9.13 -20.47
C ASN A 192 -13.64 8.66 -20.08
N VAL A 193 -14.53 9.56 -19.68
CA VAL A 193 -15.92 9.23 -19.29
C VAL A 193 -16.68 8.56 -20.45
N LEU A 194 -16.53 9.05 -21.68
CA LEU A 194 -17.17 8.45 -22.84
C LEU A 194 -16.64 7.04 -23.11
N ILE A 195 -15.34 6.81 -22.98
CA ILE A 195 -14.75 5.47 -23.13
C ILE A 195 -15.27 4.54 -22.02
N THR A 196 -15.29 4.99 -20.77
CA THR A 196 -15.77 4.20 -19.62
C THR A 196 -17.22 3.75 -19.81
N PHE A 197 -18.10 4.64 -20.30
CA PHE A 197 -19.54 4.35 -20.40
C PHE A 197 -20.01 3.80 -21.75
N TYR A 198 -19.32 4.07 -22.86
CA TYR A 198 -19.82 3.76 -24.22
C TYR A 198 -18.93 2.82 -25.03
N LEU A 199 -17.75 2.41 -24.56
CA LEU A 199 -16.93 1.44 -25.28
C LEU A 199 -17.59 0.04 -25.20
N PRO A 200 -17.98 -0.59 -26.32
CA PRO A 200 -18.51 -1.94 -26.29
C PRO A 200 -17.35 -2.93 -26.09
N VAL A 201 -17.38 -3.66 -24.97
CA VAL A 201 -16.41 -4.72 -24.66
C VAL A 201 -17.09 -6.07 -24.82
N HIS A 202 -16.42 -7.01 -25.51
CA HIS A 202 -16.95 -8.36 -25.69
C HIS A 202 -17.10 -9.08 -24.35
N GLY A 203 -18.30 -9.55 -24.04
CA GLY A 203 -18.59 -10.29 -22.80
C GLY A 203 -18.97 -9.43 -21.60
N CYS A 204 -18.91 -8.10 -21.70
CA CYS A 204 -19.27 -7.19 -20.60
C CYS A 204 -20.44 -6.27 -20.99
N PRO A 205 -21.35 -5.93 -20.07
CA PRO A 205 -22.35 -4.90 -20.31
C PRO A 205 -21.70 -3.54 -20.62
N THR A 206 -22.29 -2.77 -21.54
CA THR A 206 -21.78 -1.43 -21.87
C THR A 206 -21.94 -0.49 -20.68
N GLY A 207 -20.86 0.20 -20.31
CA GLY A 207 -20.81 1.09 -19.14
C GLY A 207 -20.74 0.39 -17.80
N TYR A 208 -20.34 -0.89 -17.79
CA TYR A 208 -20.12 -1.66 -16.57
C TYR A 208 -18.88 -1.17 -15.81
N ILE A 209 -19.06 -0.82 -14.54
CA ILE A 209 -18.03 -0.27 -13.65
C ILE A 209 -17.90 -1.05 -12.33
N GLU A 210 -18.60 -2.17 -12.20
CA GLU A 210 -18.59 -3.02 -11.01
C GLU A 210 -17.51 -4.12 -11.11
N ASN A 211 -17.43 -4.97 -10.08
CA ASN A 211 -16.47 -6.06 -9.96
C ASN A 211 -17.11 -7.45 -9.74
N ASP A 212 -18.42 -7.59 -9.93
CA ASP A 212 -19.17 -8.83 -9.72
C ASP A 212 -19.07 -9.84 -10.88
N ILE A 213 -18.63 -9.41 -12.07
CA ILE A 213 -18.48 -10.27 -13.25
C ILE A 213 -17.00 -10.62 -13.48
N GLU A 214 -16.67 -11.90 -13.37
CA GLU A 214 -15.33 -12.43 -13.62
C GLU A 214 -14.88 -12.15 -15.07
N GLY A 215 -13.66 -11.62 -15.23
CA GLY A 215 -13.11 -11.21 -16.53
C GLY A 215 -13.64 -9.88 -17.08
N CYS A 216 -14.58 -9.23 -16.39
CA CYS A 216 -15.16 -7.95 -16.77
C CYS A 216 -14.99 -6.85 -15.71
N VAL A 217 -14.20 -7.09 -14.67
CA VAL A 217 -13.99 -6.16 -13.54
C VAL A 217 -13.56 -4.77 -14.05
N GLY A 218 -14.36 -3.72 -13.76
CA GLY A 218 -14.10 -2.36 -14.25
C GLY A 218 -14.33 -2.15 -15.76
N GLY A 219 -14.82 -3.15 -16.48
CA GLY A 219 -15.27 -3.06 -17.87
C GLY A 219 -14.21 -2.52 -18.83
N ALA A 220 -14.43 -1.31 -19.35
CA ALA A 220 -13.57 -0.67 -20.34
C ALA A 220 -12.14 -0.41 -19.84
N HIS A 221 -11.94 -0.20 -18.53
CA HIS A 221 -10.61 0.05 -17.97
C HIS A 221 -9.73 -1.19 -18.07
N LEU A 222 -10.20 -2.32 -17.55
CA LEU A 222 -9.51 -3.60 -17.66
C LEU A 222 -9.23 -3.96 -19.12
N HIS A 223 -10.20 -3.80 -20.02
CA HIS A 223 -10.01 -4.11 -21.43
C HIS A 223 -8.85 -3.30 -22.07
N ILE A 224 -8.78 -2.00 -21.77
CA ILE A 224 -7.73 -1.12 -22.31
C ILE A 224 -6.37 -1.43 -21.68
N ASP A 225 -6.31 -1.67 -20.37
CA ASP A 225 -5.07 -1.99 -19.69
C ASP A 225 -4.49 -3.32 -20.16
N LEU A 226 -5.33 -4.33 -20.40
CA LEU A 226 -4.95 -5.59 -21.02
C LEU A 226 -4.41 -5.41 -22.44
N LEU A 227 -5.02 -4.52 -23.23
CA LEU A 227 -4.59 -4.26 -24.61
C LEU A 227 -3.25 -3.50 -24.68
N LEU A 228 -2.99 -2.62 -23.73
CA LEU A 228 -1.78 -1.78 -23.70
C LEU A 228 -0.60 -2.45 -23.00
N PHE A 229 -0.85 -3.11 -21.87
CA PHE A 229 0.19 -3.66 -21.01
C PHE A 229 0.21 -5.19 -21.00
N GLY A 230 -0.94 -5.85 -21.17
CA GLY A 230 -1.08 -7.30 -21.02
C GLY A 230 -1.18 -7.74 -19.55
N GLU A 231 -1.62 -8.98 -19.32
CA GLU A 231 -1.95 -9.50 -17.98
C GLU A 231 -0.77 -9.53 -17.01
N GLU A 232 0.42 -9.87 -17.50
CA GLU A 232 1.65 -10.06 -16.72
C GLU A 232 2.21 -8.75 -16.14
N HIS A 233 1.73 -7.60 -16.62
CA HIS A 233 2.26 -6.28 -16.27
C HIS A 233 1.31 -5.45 -15.39
N MET A 234 0.17 -6.03 -15.00
CA MET A 234 -0.84 -5.39 -14.15
C MET A 234 -0.56 -5.64 -12.66
N TYR A 235 -1.24 -4.89 -11.78
CA TYR A 235 -1.16 -5.12 -10.33
C TYR A 235 -1.53 -6.54 -9.92
N ILE A 236 -2.68 -7.00 -10.41
CA ILE A 236 -3.23 -8.32 -10.18
C ILE A 236 -3.66 -8.83 -11.56
N PRO A 237 -3.05 -9.93 -12.06
CA PRO A 237 -3.42 -10.49 -13.36
C PRO A 237 -4.92 -10.77 -13.45
N GLY A 238 -5.56 -10.29 -14.52
CA GLY A 238 -7.00 -10.46 -14.75
C GLY A 238 -7.94 -9.56 -13.93
N PHE A 239 -7.41 -8.59 -13.17
CA PHE A 239 -8.19 -7.64 -12.37
C PHE A 239 -7.89 -6.19 -12.75
N ASN A 240 -8.81 -5.26 -12.47
CA ASN A 240 -8.65 -3.84 -12.78
C ASN A 240 -7.44 -3.22 -12.07
N ASP A 241 -6.63 -2.45 -12.79
CA ASP A 241 -5.47 -1.76 -12.23
C ASP A 241 -5.84 -0.34 -11.76
N PRO A 242 -5.73 -0.01 -10.45
CA PRO A 242 -6.00 1.34 -9.95
C PRO A 242 -5.10 2.41 -10.56
N GLU A 243 -3.96 2.02 -11.14
CA GLU A 243 -2.97 2.89 -11.78
C GLU A 243 -2.89 2.65 -13.29
N GLY A 244 -3.96 2.10 -13.86
CA GLY A 244 -4.15 1.87 -15.29
C GLY A 244 -4.11 3.14 -16.14
N PHE A 245 -4.02 2.94 -17.46
CA PHE A 245 -3.79 4.02 -18.41
C PHE A 245 -4.94 5.04 -18.44
N LEU A 246 -6.19 4.56 -18.40
CA LEU A 246 -7.35 5.46 -18.34
C LEU A 246 -7.33 6.32 -17.08
N ASN A 247 -6.91 5.76 -15.95
CA ASN A 247 -6.83 6.48 -14.68
C ASN A 247 -5.79 7.61 -14.72
N TRP A 248 -4.75 7.51 -15.56
CA TRP A 248 -3.75 8.58 -15.71
C TRP A 248 -4.36 9.91 -16.18
N PHE A 249 -5.42 9.88 -17.00
CA PHE A 249 -6.13 11.10 -17.40
C PHE A 249 -6.86 11.76 -16.22
N MET A 250 -7.44 10.95 -15.33
CA MET A 250 -8.12 11.43 -14.13
C MET A 250 -7.13 11.93 -13.06
N VAL A 251 -5.94 11.29 -12.95
CA VAL A 251 -4.82 11.80 -12.16
C VAL A 251 -4.35 13.16 -12.68
N ALA A 252 -4.25 13.32 -14.01
CA ALA A 252 -3.92 14.60 -14.63
C ALA A 252 -4.99 15.67 -14.34
N PHE A 253 -6.27 15.28 -14.36
CA PHE A 253 -7.37 16.17 -13.99
C PHE A 253 -7.29 16.61 -12.52
N MET A 254 -6.99 15.68 -11.60
CA MET A 254 -6.74 16.00 -10.18
C MET A 254 -5.62 17.02 -10.01
N ALA A 255 -4.49 16.81 -10.71
CA ALA A 255 -3.38 17.77 -10.72
C ALA A 255 -3.78 19.11 -11.36
N TYR A 256 -4.60 19.11 -12.40
CA TYR A 256 -5.11 20.34 -13.02
C TYR A 256 -5.98 21.15 -12.07
N ILE A 257 -6.89 20.51 -11.32
CA ILE A 257 -7.69 21.19 -10.29
C ILE A 257 -6.77 21.83 -9.26
N GLY A 258 -5.76 21.10 -8.77
CA GLY A 258 -4.74 21.63 -7.87
C GLY A 258 -3.97 22.81 -8.46
N TYR A 259 -3.63 22.77 -9.74
CA TYR A 259 -2.99 23.87 -10.45
C TYR A 259 -3.87 25.12 -10.50
N VAL A 260 -5.16 24.99 -10.80
CA VAL A 260 -6.10 26.12 -10.86
C VAL A 260 -6.36 26.72 -9.48
N VAL A 261 -6.71 25.89 -8.49
CA VAL A 261 -7.00 26.34 -7.11
C VAL A 261 -5.73 26.91 -6.46
N GLY A 262 -4.61 26.21 -6.60
CA GLY A 262 -3.31 26.63 -6.11
C GLY A 262 -2.81 27.93 -6.74
N GLY A 263 -3.08 28.14 -8.04
CA GLY A 263 -2.75 29.38 -8.73
C GLY A 263 -3.50 30.58 -8.15
N SER A 264 -4.81 30.44 -7.93
CA SER A 264 -5.63 31.47 -7.28
C SER A 264 -5.20 31.73 -5.83
N PHE A 265 -4.88 30.67 -5.08
CA PHE A 265 -4.37 30.77 -3.71
C PHE A 265 -3.03 31.50 -3.63
N LEU A 266 -2.07 31.18 -4.52
CA LEU A 266 -0.75 31.79 -4.52
C LEU A 266 -0.77 33.25 -5.03
N GLN A 267 -1.72 33.62 -5.88
CA GLN A 267 -1.90 34.99 -6.37
C GLN A 267 -2.60 35.91 -5.36
N ALA A 268 -3.45 35.36 -4.50
CA ALA A 268 -4.12 36.12 -3.45
C ALA A 268 -3.09 36.70 -2.47
N ARG A 269 -3.12 38.03 -2.26
CA ARG A 269 -2.21 38.71 -1.32
C ARG A 269 -2.69 38.58 0.13
N GLU A 270 -3.98 38.73 0.35
CA GLU A 270 -4.57 38.73 1.69
C GLU A 270 -4.87 37.32 2.19
N SER A 271 -4.58 37.08 3.47
CA SER A 271 -4.82 35.78 4.12
C SER A 271 -6.30 35.39 4.14
N ARG A 272 -7.22 36.37 4.20
CA ARG A 272 -8.68 36.11 4.11
C ARG A 272 -9.05 35.59 2.73
N HIS A 273 -8.61 36.26 1.67
CA HIS A 273 -8.84 35.83 0.29
C HIS A 273 -8.23 34.45 0.01
N LYS A 274 -7.03 34.16 0.52
CA LYS A 274 -6.41 32.83 0.44
C LYS A 274 -7.30 31.73 1.02
N LEU A 275 -7.84 31.97 2.23
CA LEU A 275 -8.77 31.02 2.88
C LEU A 275 -10.09 30.91 2.12
N MET A 276 -10.65 32.01 1.62
CA MET A 276 -11.89 32.00 0.84
C MET A 276 -11.75 31.19 -0.44
N VAL A 277 -10.62 31.29 -1.14
CA VAL A 277 -10.34 30.49 -2.34
C VAL A 277 -10.30 29.00 -2.00
N LEU A 278 -9.54 28.62 -0.97
CA LEU A 278 -9.38 27.20 -0.60
C LEU A 278 -10.68 26.59 -0.05
N ILE A 279 -11.37 27.30 0.84
CA ILE A 279 -12.63 26.84 1.45
C ILE A 279 -13.76 26.85 0.41
N GLY A 280 -13.88 27.92 -0.37
CA GLY A 280 -14.91 28.05 -1.39
C GLY A 280 -14.76 27.01 -2.51
N ALA A 281 -13.54 26.82 -3.03
CA ALA A 281 -13.26 25.75 -3.99
C ALA A 281 -13.48 24.37 -3.36
N GLY A 282 -13.04 24.18 -2.12
CA GLY A 282 -13.21 22.93 -1.37
C GLY A 282 -14.66 22.50 -1.24
N ILE A 283 -15.52 23.37 -0.70
CA ILE A 283 -16.95 23.09 -0.54
C ILE A 283 -17.63 22.89 -1.89
N CYS A 284 -17.33 23.72 -2.89
CA CYS A 284 -17.90 23.61 -4.22
C CYS A 284 -17.58 22.27 -4.87
N LEU A 285 -16.31 21.84 -4.83
CA LEU A 285 -15.88 20.58 -5.44
C LEU A 285 -16.44 19.36 -4.71
N VAL A 286 -16.49 19.36 -3.37
CA VAL A 286 -17.17 18.31 -2.60
C VAL A 286 -18.66 18.24 -2.98
N PHE A 287 -19.34 19.38 -3.04
CA PHE A 287 -20.76 19.42 -3.38
C PHE A 287 -21.02 18.88 -4.79
N VAL A 288 -20.26 19.31 -5.80
CA VAL A 288 -20.40 18.80 -7.18
C VAL A 288 -20.07 17.31 -7.24
N GLY A 289 -19.02 16.86 -6.55
CA GLY A 289 -18.66 15.44 -6.46
C GLY A 289 -19.79 14.58 -5.90
N LEU A 290 -20.39 15.00 -4.78
CA LEU A 290 -21.54 14.32 -4.17
C LEU A 290 -22.82 14.43 -5.02
N ALA A 291 -23.02 15.54 -5.73
CA ALA A 291 -24.17 15.70 -6.62
C ALA A 291 -24.12 14.70 -7.79
N LEU A 292 -22.93 14.39 -8.32
CA LEU A 292 -22.75 13.36 -9.36
C LEU A 292 -23.08 11.95 -8.87
N THR A 293 -22.96 11.69 -7.57
CA THR A 293 -23.33 10.42 -6.97
C THR A 293 -24.82 10.38 -6.59
N GLY A 294 -25.59 11.44 -6.85
CA GLY A 294 -26.97 11.56 -6.36
C GLY A 294 -27.06 11.60 -4.83
N PHE A 295 -26.00 12.04 -4.14
CA PHE A 295 -25.84 11.99 -2.68
C PHE A 295 -25.84 10.58 -2.07
N SER A 296 -25.76 9.53 -2.90
CA SER A 296 -25.45 8.17 -2.45
C SER A 296 -24.00 7.84 -2.81
N VAL A 297 -23.15 7.54 -1.83
CA VAL A 297 -21.71 7.31 -2.06
C VAL A 297 -21.48 6.02 -2.85
N VAL A 298 -22.34 5.03 -2.66
CA VAL A 298 -22.17 3.65 -3.17
C VAL A 298 -23.09 3.37 -4.36
N ASP A 299 -24.37 3.73 -4.30
CA ASP A 299 -25.37 3.37 -5.32
C ASP A 299 -25.68 4.50 -6.32
N GLY A 300 -24.79 5.49 -6.40
CA GLY A 300 -24.96 6.65 -7.27
C GLY A 300 -24.78 6.34 -8.76
N PRO A 301 -25.24 7.22 -9.67
CA PRO A 301 -25.00 7.06 -11.11
C PRO A 301 -23.52 7.02 -11.48
N ILE A 302 -22.70 7.76 -10.73
CA ILE A 302 -21.24 7.70 -10.76
C ILE A 302 -20.77 7.56 -9.31
N PRO A 303 -20.63 6.33 -8.78
CA PRO A 303 -20.26 6.11 -7.38
C PRO A 303 -18.85 6.62 -7.11
N ILE A 304 -18.55 6.92 -5.84
CA ILE A 304 -17.17 7.29 -5.46
C ILE A 304 -16.32 6.02 -5.52
N ASN A 305 -15.54 5.90 -6.59
CA ASN A 305 -14.71 4.74 -6.83
C ASN A 305 -13.27 5.17 -7.11
N LYS A 306 -12.35 4.71 -6.25
CA LYS A 306 -10.90 4.94 -6.36
C LYS A 306 -10.26 4.06 -7.44
N GLN A 307 -10.64 2.79 -7.53
CA GLN A 307 -10.06 1.83 -8.48
C GLN A 307 -10.22 2.31 -9.93
N MET A 308 -11.30 3.04 -10.20
CA MET A 308 -11.64 3.58 -11.51
C MET A 308 -11.29 5.07 -11.66
N TRP A 309 -10.79 5.72 -10.61
CA TRP A 309 -10.60 7.16 -10.57
C TRP A 309 -11.84 7.93 -11.06
N SER A 310 -13.02 7.50 -10.62
CA SER A 310 -14.31 8.05 -11.05
C SER A 310 -14.36 9.58 -10.92
N LEU A 311 -15.14 10.23 -11.79
CA LEU A 311 -15.22 11.70 -11.80
C LEU A 311 -15.73 12.25 -10.46
N SER A 312 -16.69 11.57 -9.83
CA SER A 312 -17.21 11.93 -8.51
C SER A 312 -16.13 11.81 -7.42
N PHE A 313 -15.30 10.77 -7.46
CA PHE A 313 -14.14 10.60 -6.58
C PHE A 313 -13.13 11.74 -6.74
N VAL A 314 -12.70 12.03 -7.98
CA VAL A 314 -11.69 13.09 -8.23
C VAL A 314 -12.16 14.44 -7.71
N LEU A 315 -13.41 14.82 -7.98
CA LEU A 315 -13.96 16.11 -7.53
C LEU A 315 -14.10 16.16 -6.01
N THR A 316 -14.65 15.10 -5.40
CA THR A 316 -14.83 15.04 -3.94
C THR A 316 -13.49 15.14 -3.23
N VAL A 317 -12.51 14.34 -3.64
CA VAL A 317 -11.19 14.30 -3.00
C VAL A 317 -10.38 15.57 -3.30
N ALA A 318 -10.52 16.21 -4.46
CA ALA A 318 -9.93 17.53 -4.72
C ALA A 318 -10.48 18.61 -3.78
N GLY A 319 -11.78 18.53 -3.47
CA GLY A 319 -12.42 19.40 -2.51
C GLY A 319 -11.87 19.20 -1.09
N LEU A 320 -11.75 17.93 -0.65
CA LEU A 320 -11.14 17.58 0.63
C LEU A 320 -9.66 18.01 0.72
N ALA A 321 -8.89 17.90 -0.37
CA ALA A 321 -7.51 18.36 -0.43
C ALA A 321 -7.43 19.89 -0.24
N SER A 322 -8.35 20.64 -0.88
CA SER A 322 -8.43 22.09 -0.77
C SER A 322 -8.78 22.54 0.66
N LEU A 323 -9.73 21.86 1.31
CA LEU A 323 -10.09 22.11 2.71
C LEU A 323 -8.95 21.77 3.67
N SER A 324 -8.28 20.65 3.44
CA SER A 324 -7.12 20.22 4.23
C SER A 324 -5.97 21.23 4.11
N LEU A 325 -5.71 21.76 2.91
CA LEU A 325 -4.73 22.83 2.74
C LEU A 325 -5.18 24.14 3.41
N ALA A 326 -6.47 24.46 3.43
CA ALA A 326 -6.98 25.64 4.14
C ALA A 326 -6.70 25.57 5.65
N LEU A 327 -6.92 24.39 6.25
CA LEU A 327 -6.62 24.12 7.65
C LEU A 327 -5.11 24.25 7.94
N LEU A 328 -4.26 23.64 7.10
CA LEU A 328 -2.80 23.72 7.26
C LEU A 328 -2.28 25.14 7.05
N TYR A 329 -2.81 25.89 6.08
CA TYR A 329 -2.48 27.30 5.88
C TYR A 329 -2.87 28.13 7.11
N ALA A 330 -4.06 27.90 7.67
CA ALA A 330 -4.48 28.59 8.88
C ALA A 330 -3.55 28.27 10.07
N ALA A 331 -3.24 26.99 10.30
CA ALA A 331 -2.46 26.54 11.43
C ALA A 331 -0.97 26.97 11.36
N VAL A 332 -0.36 26.84 10.17
CA VAL A 332 1.10 27.02 10.00
C VAL A 332 1.45 28.45 9.60
N ASP A 333 0.84 28.96 8.53
CA ASP A 333 1.27 30.24 7.94
C ASP A 333 0.50 31.45 8.48
N LYS A 334 -0.78 31.29 8.86
CA LYS A 334 -1.61 32.41 9.32
C LYS A 334 -1.53 32.64 10.83
N PHE A 335 -1.79 31.60 11.62
CA PHE A 335 -1.83 31.69 13.08
C PHE A 335 -0.53 31.21 13.74
N ALA A 336 0.38 30.58 12.98
CA ALA A 336 1.65 30.06 13.47
C ALA A 336 1.52 29.19 14.74
N ILE A 337 0.40 28.46 14.87
CA ILE A 337 0.10 27.54 15.97
C ILE A 337 1.11 26.39 15.94
N TRP A 338 1.56 26.03 14.74
CA TRP A 338 2.49 24.94 14.53
C TRP A 338 3.54 25.32 13.48
N SER A 339 4.81 25.04 13.76
CA SER A 339 5.94 25.34 12.87
C SER A 339 6.03 24.45 11.63
N GLY A 340 5.18 23.42 11.54
CA GLY A 340 5.18 22.44 10.43
C GLY A 340 6.14 21.27 10.62
N MET A 341 6.95 21.24 11.70
CA MET A 341 7.83 20.11 12.00
C MET A 341 7.09 18.95 12.67
N PRO A 342 7.39 17.68 12.32
CA PRO A 342 8.49 17.23 11.45
C PRO A 342 8.13 17.11 9.95
N PHE A 343 6.87 17.34 9.59
CA PHE A 343 6.38 17.02 8.24
C PHE A 343 6.93 17.93 7.15
N MET A 344 7.28 19.19 7.45
CA MET A 344 7.89 20.10 6.49
C MET A 344 9.14 19.48 5.83
N GLN A 345 10.04 18.90 6.61
CA GLN A 345 11.26 18.26 6.11
C GLN A 345 10.96 17.06 5.20
N ASN A 346 9.92 16.29 5.55
CA ASN A 346 9.47 15.16 4.75
C ASN A 346 8.96 15.63 3.39
N GLY A 347 8.18 16.72 3.34
CA GLY A 347 7.62 17.25 2.10
C GLY A 347 8.67 17.81 1.15
N MET A 348 9.75 18.38 1.70
CA MET A 348 10.89 18.84 0.89
C MET A 348 11.58 17.69 0.14
N ASN A 349 11.55 16.48 0.69
CA ASN A 349 12.24 15.30 0.17
C ASN A 349 11.30 14.14 -0.19
N ALA A 350 10.03 14.43 -0.50
CA ALA A 350 8.98 13.42 -0.62
C ALA A 350 9.29 12.28 -1.61
N ILE A 351 9.83 12.58 -2.80
CA ILE A 351 10.17 11.55 -3.80
C ILE A 351 11.26 10.62 -3.29
N ALA A 352 12.27 11.17 -2.61
CA ALA A 352 13.37 10.38 -2.06
C ALA A 352 12.86 9.46 -0.93
N LEU A 353 11.99 9.97 -0.05
CA LEU A 353 11.36 9.18 1.00
C LEU A 353 10.52 8.02 0.44
N TYR A 354 9.69 8.29 -0.57
CA TYR A 354 8.88 7.26 -1.23
C TYR A 354 9.74 6.20 -1.92
N ALA A 355 10.68 6.62 -2.76
CA ALA A 355 11.54 5.67 -3.47
C ALA A 355 12.38 4.84 -2.48
N ALA A 356 12.87 5.46 -1.40
CA ALA A 356 13.61 4.76 -0.36
C ALA A 356 12.73 3.76 0.38
N SER A 357 11.48 4.10 0.75
CA SER A 357 10.60 3.17 1.46
C SER A 357 10.29 1.93 0.60
N GLU A 358 9.96 2.12 -0.67
CA GLU A 358 9.65 1.01 -1.58
C GLU A 358 10.87 0.12 -1.84
N VAL A 359 12.06 0.71 -2.02
CA VAL A 359 13.32 -0.04 -2.17
C VAL A 359 13.69 -0.78 -0.89
N VAL A 360 13.55 -0.14 0.28
CA VAL A 360 13.83 -0.77 1.58
C VAL A 360 12.89 -1.94 1.82
N VAL A 361 11.61 -1.78 1.55
CA VAL A 361 10.61 -2.86 1.58
C VAL A 361 11.04 -4.01 0.67
N THR A 362 11.35 -3.72 -0.59
CA THR A 362 11.73 -4.74 -1.59
C THR A 362 13.00 -5.47 -1.18
N CYS A 363 14.02 -4.74 -0.70
CA CYS A 363 15.26 -5.33 -0.23
C CYS A 363 15.08 -6.13 1.06
N ALA A 364 14.22 -5.68 1.98
CA ALA A 364 13.88 -6.41 3.20
C ALA A 364 13.15 -7.72 2.88
N THR A 365 12.26 -7.74 1.87
CA THR A 365 11.57 -8.96 1.41
C THR A 365 12.50 -9.97 0.73
N HIS A 366 13.65 -9.54 0.19
CA HIS A 366 14.62 -10.43 -0.46
C HIS A 366 15.63 -11.08 0.50
N SER A 367 15.71 -10.63 1.76
CA SER A 367 16.70 -11.10 2.74
C SER A 367 16.04 -11.49 4.07
N CYS A 368 15.27 -12.58 4.08
CA CYS A 368 15.00 -13.34 5.30
C CYS A 368 15.25 -14.82 5.03
N ASN A 369 16.53 -15.22 5.08
CA ASN A 369 16.91 -16.61 5.28
C ASN A 369 16.95 -16.86 6.79
N THR A 370 15.80 -17.24 7.35
CA THR A 370 15.72 -17.76 8.71
C THR A 370 15.89 -19.26 8.64
N SER A 371 17.04 -19.77 9.11
CA SER A 371 17.23 -21.17 9.45
C SER A 371 17.01 -22.19 8.31
N GLY A 372 17.34 -21.85 7.06
CA GLY A 372 17.18 -22.76 5.92
C GLY A 372 15.76 -22.86 5.35
N ILE A 373 14.84 -22.01 5.82
CA ILE A 373 13.49 -21.86 5.28
C ILE A 373 13.41 -20.53 4.51
N ASN A 374 13.19 -20.62 3.20
CA ASN A 374 13.02 -19.48 2.30
C ASN A 374 11.53 -19.13 2.21
N ILE A 375 11.12 -18.03 2.84
CA ILE A 375 9.75 -17.52 2.73
C ILE A 375 9.80 -16.29 1.85
N SER A 376 8.98 -16.29 0.80
CA SER A 376 8.73 -15.09 0.02
C SER A 376 7.43 -14.46 0.50
N PHE A 377 7.49 -13.15 0.70
CA PHE A 377 6.36 -12.35 1.14
C PHE A 377 5.80 -11.62 -0.09
N PRO A 378 4.75 -12.14 -0.74
CA PRO A 378 4.08 -11.41 -1.82
C PRO A 378 3.22 -10.24 -1.30
N TYR A 379 3.03 -10.13 0.02
CA TYR A 379 2.28 -9.06 0.67
C TYR A 379 3.07 -8.48 1.85
N THR A 380 3.37 -7.18 1.77
CA THR A 380 4.28 -6.36 2.59
C THR A 380 3.91 -6.19 4.07
N TYR A 381 3.20 -7.11 4.73
CA TYR A 381 2.34 -6.66 5.84
C TYR A 381 2.64 -7.09 7.27
N LYS A 382 3.67 -7.87 7.59
CA LYS A 382 3.98 -8.12 9.02
C LYS A 382 5.47 -8.07 9.36
N PHE A 383 5.82 -6.94 9.98
CA PHE A 383 6.83 -6.78 11.03
C PHE A 383 8.30 -7.12 10.73
N CYS A 384 9.04 -6.06 10.37
CA CYS A 384 10.49 -5.98 10.49
C CYS A 384 10.94 -5.76 11.96
N ARG A 385 10.67 -6.74 12.85
CA ARG A 385 11.37 -6.89 14.15
C ARG A 385 11.90 -8.32 14.31
N LEU A 386 12.81 -8.70 13.41
CA LEU A 386 13.55 -9.96 13.50
C LEU A 386 15.05 -9.77 13.79
N THR A 387 15.53 -8.53 13.89
CA THR A 387 16.98 -8.24 13.98
C THR A 387 17.56 -8.16 15.39
N SER A 388 16.77 -8.29 16.48
CA SER A 388 17.31 -8.20 17.84
C SER A 388 17.35 -9.50 18.64
N SER A 389 16.68 -10.58 18.20
CA SER A 389 16.55 -11.82 19.00
C SER A 389 17.39 -13.00 18.49
N HIS A 390 17.89 -12.95 17.25
CA HIS A 390 18.46 -14.12 16.56
C HIS A 390 19.95 -14.39 16.83
N THR A 391 20.63 -13.59 17.63
CA THR A 391 22.06 -13.81 17.96
C THR A 391 22.29 -14.87 19.05
N ALA A 392 21.23 -15.40 19.68
CA ALA A 392 21.37 -16.36 20.79
C ALA A 392 21.29 -17.84 20.38
N ILE A 393 20.74 -18.17 19.20
CA ILE A 393 20.45 -19.57 18.80
C ILE A 393 21.60 -20.18 17.98
N THR A 394 22.51 -19.36 17.43
CA THR A 394 23.61 -19.80 16.55
C THR A 394 24.76 -20.53 17.24
N SER A 395 24.85 -20.54 18.57
CA SER A 395 25.94 -21.27 19.25
C SER A 395 25.68 -22.78 19.42
N HIS A 396 24.44 -23.26 19.23
CA HIS A 396 24.10 -24.65 19.53
C HIS A 396 23.86 -25.56 18.31
N MET A 397 23.53 -25.03 17.12
CA MET A 397 23.12 -25.84 15.95
C MET A 397 24.24 -26.24 14.98
N THR A 398 25.41 -25.58 14.99
CA THR A 398 26.55 -25.93 14.12
C THR A 398 27.28 -27.20 14.52
N HIS A 399 27.00 -27.77 15.69
CA HIS A 399 27.71 -28.96 16.19
C HIS A 399 27.15 -30.31 15.73
N GLN A 400 25.95 -30.39 15.10
CA GLN A 400 25.31 -31.67 14.79
C GLN A 400 25.33 -32.08 13.29
N ASN A 401 25.41 -31.14 12.35
CA ASN A 401 25.24 -31.45 10.91
C ASN A 401 26.53 -31.68 10.10
N ALA A 402 27.71 -31.71 10.72
CA ALA A 402 28.97 -31.95 10.00
C ALA A 402 29.29 -33.44 9.74
N ALA A 403 28.42 -34.38 10.11
CA ALA A 403 28.79 -35.80 10.18
C ALA A 403 28.17 -36.73 9.12
N VAL A 404 27.29 -36.28 8.21
CA VAL A 404 26.59 -37.23 7.31
C VAL A 404 26.55 -36.74 5.86
N GLY A 405 27.37 -37.38 5.02
CA GLY A 405 26.92 -37.84 3.70
C GLY A 405 27.25 -36.98 2.48
N ALA A 406 28.49 -37.11 1.99
CA ALA A 406 28.76 -37.06 0.55
C ALA A 406 28.35 -38.40 -0.08
N THR A 407 27.61 -38.40 -1.20
CA THR A 407 27.79 -39.30 -2.38
C THR A 407 26.69 -39.12 -3.45
N ASP A 408 27.09 -39.42 -4.68
CA ASP A 408 26.54 -39.07 -6.01
C ASP A 408 25.22 -39.73 -6.48
N SER A 409 24.68 -39.15 -7.56
CA SER A 409 24.32 -39.77 -8.87
C SER A 409 22.85 -39.79 -9.39
N SER A 410 22.62 -38.97 -10.42
CA SER A 410 21.98 -39.18 -11.75
C SER A 410 20.65 -39.95 -11.98
N VAL A 411 19.67 -39.20 -12.51
CA VAL A 411 18.89 -39.34 -13.77
C VAL A 411 18.42 -40.72 -14.28
N ALA A 412 17.10 -40.89 -14.54
CA ALA A 412 16.52 -41.47 -15.77
C ALA A 412 14.97 -41.40 -15.83
N ALA A 413 14.42 -41.42 -17.05
CA ALA A 413 13.11 -40.94 -17.50
C ALA A 413 11.96 -41.99 -17.59
N ALA A 414 10.74 -41.47 -17.82
CA ALA A 414 9.41 -42.14 -17.98
C ALA A 414 9.23 -43.00 -19.26
N PRO A 415 8.08 -43.70 -19.48
CA PRO A 415 6.94 -43.08 -20.22
C PRO A 415 5.48 -43.60 -19.97
N SER A 416 4.51 -42.75 -20.38
CA SER A 416 3.08 -42.85 -20.87
C SER A 416 2.21 -44.13 -20.68
N ALA A 417 0.86 -44.15 -20.59
CA ALA A 417 -0.21 -43.35 -21.20
C ALA A 417 -1.65 -43.64 -20.63
N ALA A 418 -2.63 -42.83 -21.07
CA ALA A 418 -4.09 -43.08 -21.24
C ALA A 418 -5.12 -42.55 -20.20
N ALA A 419 -6.22 -42.01 -20.74
CA ALA A 419 -7.14 -41.01 -20.18
C ALA A 419 -8.57 -41.52 -19.85
N ARG A 420 -9.27 -40.88 -18.88
CA ARG A 420 -10.73 -40.51 -18.81
C ARG A 420 -11.11 -39.85 -17.45
N ARG A 421 -12.06 -38.89 -17.45
CA ARG A 421 -12.47 -37.91 -16.38
C ARG A 421 -13.57 -38.46 -15.39
N PRO A 422 -14.11 -37.67 -14.43
CA PRO A 422 -13.53 -37.24 -13.13
C PRO A 422 -14.40 -37.68 -11.92
N GLY A 423 -13.77 -38.06 -10.80
CA GLY A 423 -14.46 -38.38 -9.54
C GLY A 423 -13.50 -38.98 -8.52
N CYS A 424 -13.49 -38.45 -7.28
CA CYS A 424 -12.61 -38.77 -6.14
C CYS A 424 -11.77 -40.05 -6.28
N ARG A 425 -10.47 -39.91 -6.63
CA ARG A 425 -9.58 -41.07 -6.82
C ARG A 425 -8.79 -41.39 -5.54
N ARG A 426 -9.02 -42.60 -5.03
CA ARG A 426 -8.19 -43.33 -4.06
C ARG A 426 -6.78 -43.55 -4.64
N SER A 427 -5.74 -43.11 -3.94
CA SER A 427 -4.36 -43.58 -4.16
C SER A 427 -4.05 -44.66 -3.12
N ARG A 428 -4.00 -45.94 -3.53
CA ARG A 428 -3.38 -47.01 -2.74
C ARG A 428 -1.90 -47.01 -3.07
N ARG A 429 -1.05 -46.61 -2.11
CA ARG A 429 0.36 -47.03 -2.06
C ARG A 429 0.44 -48.19 -1.08
N THR A 430 0.99 -49.30 -1.53
CA THR A 430 1.39 -50.46 -0.74
C THR A 430 2.58 -50.07 0.15
N ASP A 431 2.47 -50.33 1.46
CA ASP A 431 3.60 -50.20 2.41
C ASP A 431 4.65 -51.29 2.11
N PRO A 432 5.96 -50.97 2.05
CA PRO A 432 6.99 -51.96 2.21
C PRO A 432 7.24 -52.18 3.71
N SER A 433 7.06 -53.43 4.13
CA SER A 433 7.34 -53.93 5.47
C SER A 433 8.83 -53.98 5.78
N GLY A 434 9.20 -53.43 6.95
CA GLY A 434 10.16 -54.01 7.88
C GLY A 434 11.66 -53.93 7.57
N GLU A 435 12.34 -52.98 8.22
CA GLU A 435 13.65 -53.23 8.83
C GLU A 435 13.84 -52.28 10.01
N ALA A 436 13.93 -52.85 11.21
CA ALA A 436 14.20 -52.14 12.44
C ALA A 436 15.71 -52.24 12.74
N SER A 437 16.36 -51.09 12.88
CA SER A 437 17.66 -50.97 13.55
C SER A 437 17.55 -49.90 14.63
N HIS A 438 17.62 -50.34 15.88
CA HIS A 438 17.82 -49.51 17.06
C HIS A 438 19.28 -49.04 17.09
N ASP A 439 19.52 -47.74 17.26
CA ASP A 439 20.39 -47.20 18.33
C ASP A 439 20.50 -45.66 18.26
N GLY A 440 20.36 -45.04 19.43
CA GLY A 440 20.45 -43.58 19.64
C GLY A 440 19.08 -42.97 19.94
N ALA A 441 18.92 -42.40 21.14
CA ALA A 441 17.70 -41.72 21.56
C ALA A 441 17.38 -40.55 20.61
N ALA A 442 16.62 -40.84 19.55
CA ALA A 442 16.01 -39.84 18.69
C ALA A 442 14.97 -39.12 19.55
N GLN A 443 15.12 -37.82 19.65
CA GLN A 443 14.16 -36.97 20.30
C GLN A 443 12.91 -36.95 19.40
N ASP A 444 11.90 -37.76 19.74
CA ASP A 444 10.67 -37.96 18.97
C ASP A 444 9.98 -36.61 18.72
N TRP A 445 10.18 -36.07 17.52
CA TRP A 445 9.58 -34.80 17.12
C TRP A 445 8.06 -34.94 17.07
N LEU A 446 7.33 -33.92 17.53
CA LEU A 446 5.87 -33.94 17.65
C LEU A 446 5.15 -34.43 16.39
N PHE A 447 5.69 -34.15 15.19
CA PHE A 447 5.07 -34.48 13.90
C PHE A 447 5.70 -35.66 13.17
N ASP A 448 6.70 -36.33 13.75
CA ASP A 448 7.41 -37.41 13.07
C ASP A 448 6.47 -38.57 12.65
N GLY A 449 6.49 -38.91 11.37
CA GLY A 449 5.65 -39.95 10.76
C GLY A 449 4.14 -39.67 10.72
N LYS A 450 3.68 -38.47 11.11
CA LYS A 450 2.26 -38.13 11.30
C LYS A 450 1.65 -37.38 10.11
N SER A 451 0.31 -37.31 10.06
CA SER A 451 -0.42 -36.48 9.08
C SER A 451 -0.96 -35.21 9.75
N VAL A 452 -0.61 -34.04 9.22
CA VAL A 452 -0.89 -32.72 9.81
C VAL A 452 -1.82 -31.94 8.90
N LEU A 453 -2.87 -31.36 9.47
CA LEU A 453 -3.72 -30.36 8.83
C LEU A 453 -3.50 -29.04 9.58
N GLU A 454 -3.16 -27.97 8.88
CA GLU A 454 -3.13 -26.63 9.46
C GLU A 454 -4.30 -25.83 8.89
N VAL A 455 -5.07 -25.18 9.77
CA VAL A 455 -6.23 -24.36 9.41
C VAL A 455 -5.90 -22.89 9.65
N GLY A 456 -5.99 -22.08 8.60
CA GLY A 456 -5.55 -20.69 8.64
C GLY A 456 -4.04 -20.57 8.58
N SER A 457 -3.41 -21.27 7.64
CA SER A 457 -1.95 -21.35 7.49
C SER A 457 -1.29 -20.01 7.16
N GLY A 458 -2.02 -19.02 6.64
CA GLY A 458 -1.43 -17.75 6.23
C GLY A 458 -0.30 -17.96 5.21
N LEU A 459 0.91 -17.52 5.55
CA LEU A 459 2.11 -17.71 4.72
C LEU A 459 2.78 -19.08 4.87
N GLY A 460 2.34 -19.91 5.81
CA GLY A 460 2.75 -21.30 5.96
C GLY A 460 3.97 -21.54 6.85
N LEU A 461 4.40 -20.58 7.67
CA LEU A 461 5.57 -20.71 8.54
C LEU A 461 5.53 -21.98 9.40
N SER A 462 4.47 -22.13 10.21
CA SER A 462 4.35 -23.25 11.14
C SER A 462 4.09 -24.58 10.41
N GLY A 463 3.26 -24.53 9.36
CA GLY A 463 2.94 -25.68 8.52
C GLY A 463 4.10 -26.23 7.68
N ILE A 464 4.97 -25.36 7.16
CA ILE A 464 6.17 -25.76 6.41
C ILE A 464 7.19 -26.40 7.35
N VAL A 465 7.36 -25.87 8.55
CA VAL A 465 8.19 -26.47 9.60
C VAL A 465 7.64 -27.85 9.99
N ALA A 466 6.32 -27.96 10.23
CA ALA A 466 5.69 -29.24 10.53
C ALA A 466 5.82 -30.23 9.35
N GLY A 467 5.67 -29.74 8.11
CA GLY A 467 5.81 -30.51 6.88
C GLY A 467 7.19 -31.11 6.65
N ALA A 468 8.25 -30.47 7.16
CA ALA A 468 9.61 -31.00 7.06
C ALA A 468 9.81 -32.32 7.83
N TYR A 469 8.96 -32.58 8.84
CA TYR A 469 9.07 -33.75 9.72
C TYR A 469 7.85 -34.66 9.67
N SER A 470 6.76 -34.26 9.01
CA SER A 470 5.55 -35.08 8.93
C SER A 470 5.55 -36.01 7.70
N ARG A 471 4.72 -37.05 7.74
CA ARG A 471 4.47 -37.94 6.59
C ARG A 471 3.67 -37.23 5.49
N ARG A 472 2.77 -36.33 5.88
CA ARG A 472 1.90 -35.56 4.98
C ARG A 472 1.36 -34.33 5.72
N THR A 473 1.48 -33.17 5.10
CA THR A 473 0.90 -31.92 5.61
C THR A 473 -0.09 -31.34 4.61
N ILE A 474 -1.26 -30.91 5.07
CA ILE A 474 -2.17 -30.08 4.28
C ILE A 474 -2.23 -28.71 4.96
N LEU A 475 -1.88 -27.67 4.20
CA LEU A 475 -1.96 -26.28 4.63
C LEU A 475 -3.20 -25.67 4.02
N THR A 476 -4.02 -25.01 4.84
CA THR A 476 -5.30 -24.48 4.39
C THR A 476 -5.53 -23.05 4.81
N ASP A 477 -6.17 -22.28 3.95
CA ASP A 477 -6.58 -20.91 4.21
C ASP A 477 -7.91 -20.62 3.47
N TYR A 478 -8.64 -19.61 3.94
CA TYR A 478 -9.92 -19.20 3.36
C TYR A 478 -9.73 -18.17 2.24
N GLN A 479 -8.61 -17.43 2.25
CA GLN A 479 -8.38 -16.37 1.27
C GLN A 479 -7.57 -16.90 0.08
N GLN A 480 -8.12 -16.75 -1.13
CA GLN A 480 -7.54 -17.32 -2.34
C GLN A 480 -6.17 -16.75 -2.71
N ASP A 481 -5.90 -15.48 -2.38
CA ASP A 481 -4.60 -14.85 -2.60
C ASP A 481 -3.54 -15.33 -1.60
N THR A 482 -3.94 -15.59 -0.35
CA THR A 482 -3.09 -16.20 0.67
C THR A 482 -2.69 -17.62 0.24
N LEU A 483 -3.59 -18.39 -0.36
CA LEU A 483 -3.28 -19.74 -0.87
C LEU A 483 -2.24 -19.72 -2.00
N LYS A 484 -2.27 -18.72 -2.90
CA LYS A 484 -1.26 -18.57 -3.96
C LYS A 484 0.12 -18.30 -3.36
N ALA A 485 0.19 -17.38 -2.38
CA ALA A 485 1.39 -17.06 -1.64
C ALA A 485 1.94 -18.28 -0.87
N LEU A 486 1.06 -18.99 -0.19
CA LEU A 486 1.34 -20.19 0.58
C LEU A 486 1.88 -21.31 -0.33
N ALA A 487 1.25 -21.56 -1.48
CA ALA A 487 1.73 -22.54 -2.45
C ALA A 487 3.13 -22.22 -2.96
N TYR A 488 3.42 -20.94 -3.22
CA TYR A 488 4.75 -20.48 -3.59
C TYR A 488 5.78 -20.72 -2.47
N ASN A 489 5.42 -20.45 -1.22
CA ASN A 489 6.29 -20.71 -0.06
C ASN A 489 6.55 -22.21 0.16
N VAL A 490 5.57 -23.06 -0.04
CA VAL A 490 5.77 -24.53 -0.01
C VAL A 490 6.73 -24.96 -1.12
N MET A 491 6.58 -24.42 -2.33
CA MET A 491 7.50 -24.70 -3.44
C MET A 491 8.94 -24.25 -3.14
N LEU A 492 9.11 -23.06 -2.55
CA LEU A 492 10.42 -22.51 -2.19
C LEU A 492 11.18 -23.37 -1.17
N ASN A 493 10.45 -24.05 -0.29
CA ASN A 493 11.02 -24.86 0.79
C ASN A 493 11.10 -26.35 0.46
N GLN A 494 10.68 -26.76 -0.75
CA GLN A 494 10.74 -28.14 -1.26
C GLN A 494 10.22 -29.18 -0.25
N THR A 495 9.18 -28.82 0.51
CA THR A 495 8.66 -29.65 1.60
C THR A 495 7.89 -30.84 1.03
N MET A 496 8.56 -31.99 0.93
CA MET A 496 7.95 -33.19 0.34
C MET A 496 6.73 -33.64 1.15
N GLY A 497 5.60 -33.86 0.46
CA GLY A 497 4.36 -34.30 1.11
C GLY A 497 3.50 -33.19 1.71
N THR A 498 3.84 -31.92 1.48
CA THR A 498 3.01 -30.76 1.84
C THR A 498 2.15 -30.32 0.65
N THR A 499 0.83 -30.17 0.86
CA THR A 499 -0.11 -29.68 -0.16
C THR A 499 -0.91 -28.49 0.37
N VAL A 500 -1.29 -27.58 -0.52
CA VAL A 500 -2.08 -26.38 -0.18
C VAL A 500 -3.50 -26.56 -0.70
N GLU A 501 -4.50 -26.35 0.15
CA GLU A 501 -5.91 -26.50 -0.20
C GLU A 501 -6.77 -25.36 0.35
N HIS A 502 -7.79 -24.97 -0.41
CA HIS A 502 -8.76 -23.95 0.02
C HIS A 502 -9.73 -24.52 1.05
N LEU A 503 -9.78 -23.91 2.24
CA LEU A 503 -10.73 -24.27 3.29
C LEU A 503 -11.45 -23.02 3.79
N ASP A 504 -12.73 -22.93 3.44
CA ASP A 504 -13.61 -21.88 3.92
C ASP A 504 -14.00 -22.14 5.38
N TRP A 505 -13.84 -21.13 6.23
CA TRP A 505 -14.18 -21.19 7.64
C TRP A 505 -15.69 -21.29 7.88
N ASP A 506 -16.51 -20.85 6.93
CA ASP A 506 -17.97 -20.98 6.97
C ASP A 506 -18.46 -22.33 6.44
N HIS A 507 -17.57 -23.13 5.84
CA HIS A 507 -17.87 -24.45 5.28
C HIS A 507 -16.78 -25.48 5.62
N LEU A 508 -16.58 -25.70 6.92
CA LEU A 508 -15.64 -26.69 7.47
C LEU A 508 -16.07 -28.17 7.28
N ASP A 509 -17.10 -28.42 6.48
CA ASP A 509 -17.65 -29.75 6.21
C ASP A 509 -16.65 -30.70 5.54
N LYS A 510 -15.56 -30.15 4.98
CA LYS A 510 -14.45 -30.93 4.40
C LYS A 510 -13.47 -31.47 5.45
N VAL A 511 -13.40 -30.89 6.65
CA VAL A 511 -12.49 -31.33 7.72
C VAL A 511 -12.68 -32.80 8.09
N PRO A 512 -13.91 -33.29 8.33
CA PRO A 512 -14.20 -34.72 8.51
C PRO A 512 -13.62 -35.64 7.43
N CYS A 513 -13.68 -35.21 6.15
CA CYS A 513 -13.16 -36.00 5.03
C CYS A 513 -11.64 -36.17 5.10
N TYR A 514 -10.89 -35.12 5.44
CA TYR A 514 -9.43 -35.22 5.62
C TYR A 514 -9.06 -36.17 6.76
N VAL A 515 -9.80 -36.11 7.87
CA VAL A 515 -9.60 -37.01 9.02
C VAL A 515 -9.90 -38.46 8.64
N GLU A 516 -11.00 -38.73 7.93
CA GLU A 516 -11.34 -40.06 7.44
C GLU A 516 -10.33 -40.62 6.44
N LEU A 517 -9.80 -39.77 5.56
CA LEU A 517 -8.75 -40.11 4.61
C LEU A 517 -7.47 -40.61 5.30
N TRP A 518 -7.17 -40.12 6.50
CA TRP A 518 -5.92 -40.39 7.20
C TRP A 518 -5.97 -41.58 8.17
N LYS A 519 -7.15 -42.16 8.39
CA LYS A 519 -7.34 -43.52 8.95
C LYS A 519 -6.64 -43.87 10.27
N SER A 520 -6.19 -42.92 11.09
CA SER A 520 -5.75 -43.26 12.45
C SER A 520 -5.49 -42.05 13.34
N VAL A 521 -4.82 -41.00 12.84
CA VAL A 521 -4.56 -39.78 13.64
C VAL A 521 -4.36 -38.56 12.73
N ALA A 522 -5.22 -37.56 12.87
CA ALA A 522 -5.05 -36.24 12.26
C ALA A 522 -4.63 -35.22 13.33
N TYR A 523 -3.57 -34.45 13.06
CA TYR A 523 -3.13 -33.37 13.93
C TYR A 523 -3.55 -32.03 13.36
N LEU A 524 -4.39 -31.29 14.09
CA LEU A 524 -4.84 -29.95 13.70
C LEU A 524 -4.12 -28.90 14.53
N VAL A 525 -3.51 -27.91 13.88
CA VAL A 525 -2.98 -26.72 14.55
C VAL A 525 -3.84 -25.52 14.15
N ASN A 526 -4.33 -24.78 15.13
CA ASN A 526 -5.22 -23.64 14.92
C ASN A 526 -4.94 -22.53 15.95
N ALA A 527 -5.00 -21.27 15.53
CA ALA A 527 -4.81 -20.10 16.38
C ALA A 527 -6.17 -19.55 16.86
N THR A 528 -6.37 -19.45 18.17
CA THR A 528 -7.59 -18.87 18.74
C THR A 528 -7.54 -17.34 18.65
N GLY A 529 -8.05 -16.76 17.57
CA GLY A 529 -8.38 -15.33 17.53
C GLY A 529 -8.65 -14.71 16.17
N HIS A 530 -8.26 -15.34 15.06
CA HIS A 530 -8.56 -14.79 13.73
C HIS A 530 -9.99 -15.06 13.22
N SER A 531 -10.73 -15.99 13.83
CA SER A 531 -12.20 -16.00 13.76
C SER A 531 -12.81 -16.58 15.03
N ARG A 532 -13.61 -15.78 15.76
CA ARG A 532 -14.43 -16.33 16.86
C ARG A 532 -15.47 -17.34 16.35
N PHE A 533 -15.82 -17.29 15.07
CA PHE A 533 -16.82 -18.14 14.43
C PHE A 533 -16.26 -19.48 13.91
N GLY A 534 -15.12 -19.48 13.22
CA GLY A 534 -14.54 -20.71 12.64
C GLY A 534 -14.02 -21.67 13.71
N VAL A 535 -13.37 -21.15 14.77
CA VAL A 535 -12.87 -21.99 15.87
C VAL A 535 -14.00 -22.61 16.69
N GLY A 536 -15.08 -21.87 16.92
CA GLY A 536 -16.27 -22.38 17.62
C GLY A 536 -16.91 -23.55 16.85
N ARG A 537 -17.19 -23.33 15.56
CA ARG A 537 -17.80 -24.34 14.69
C ARG A 537 -16.89 -25.55 14.44
N LEU A 538 -15.58 -25.35 14.31
CA LEU A 538 -14.59 -26.43 14.19
C LEU A 538 -14.61 -27.32 15.44
N ARG A 539 -14.64 -26.72 16.63
CA ARG A 539 -14.69 -27.45 17.90
C ARG A 539 -16.00 -28.24 18.04
N GLU A 540 -17.12 -27.66 17.63
CA GLU A 540 -18.42 -28.35 17.58
C GLU A 540 -18.39 -29.55 16.63
N LEU A 541 -17.84 -29.38 15.42
CA LEU A 541 -17.71 -30.46 14.43
C LEU A 541 -16.82 -31.61 14.91
N LEU A 542 -15.70 -31.30 15.57
CA LEU A 542 -14.71 -32.31 16.00
C LEU A 542 -15.06 -33.00 17.31
N LEU A 543 -15.90 -32.39 18.15
CA LEU A 543 -16.44 -33.02 19.36
C LEU A 543 -17.70 -33.86 19.08
N ALA A 544 -18.30 -33.71 17.91
CA ALA A 544 -19.41 -34.53 17.46
C ALA A 544 -18.95 -35.95 17.02
N PRO A 545 -19.80 -36.99 17.18
CA PRO A 545 -19.50 -38.32 16.64
C PRO A 545 -19.32 -38.27 15.10
N PRO A 546 -18.44 -39.10 14.51
CA PRO A 546 -17.80 -40.30 15.07
C PRO A 546 -16.39 -40.07 15.65
N PHE A 547 -15.98 -38.84 15.93
CA PHE A 547 -14.60 -38.54 16.32
C PHE A 547 -14.34 -38.75 17.84
N ASP A 548 -13.10 -39.13 18.15
CA ASP A 548 -12.49 -39.06 19.46
C ASP A 548 -11.34 -38.04 19.40
N THR A 549 -11.58 -36.86 19.98
CA THR A 549 -10.73 -35.68 19.81
C THR A 549 -10.14 -35.26 21.15
N THR A 550 -8.81 -35.16 21.23
CA THR A 550 -8.13 -34.53 22.36
C THR A 550 -7.58 -33.18 21.96
N ILE A 551 -7.75 -32.18 22.82
CA ILE A 551 -7.33 -30.80 22.59
C ILE A 551 -6.26 -30.47 23.63
N VAL A 552 -5.08 -30.09 23.17
CA VAL A 552 -3.94 -29.74 24.03
C VAL A 552 -3.41 -28.37 23.61
N PRO A 553 -3.21 -27.42 24.53
CA PRO A 553 -2.55 -26.16 24.19
C PRO A 553 -1.14 -26.43 23.67
N VAL A 554 -0.76 -25.84 22.53
CA VAL A 554 0.54 -26.09 21.90
C VAL A 554 1.69 -25.80 22.85
N GLU A 555 1.59 -24.74 23.67
CA GLU A 555 2.58 -24.37 24.70
C GLU A 555 2.93 -25.47 25.70
N THR A 556 2.04 -26.44 25.91
CA THR A 556 2.23 -27.55 26.85
C THR A 556 2.87 -28.79 26.22
N LEU A 557 3.09 -28.79 24.91
CA LEU A 557 3.71 -29.90 24.18
C LEU A 557 5.24 -29.85 24.29
N PRO A 558 5.93 -31.02 24.23
CA PRO A 558 7.40 -31.10 24.36
C PRO A 558 8.17 -30.16 23.42
N ASP A 559 7.72 -30.02 22.17
CA ASP A 559 8.30 -29.12 21.16
C ASP A 559 7.43 -27.89 20.88
N GLY A 560 6.37 -27.70 21.66
CA GLY A 560 5.39 -26.65 21.46
C GLY A 560 5.98 -25.25 21.45
N ARG A 561 6.95 -25.00 22.33
CA ARG A 561 7.63 -23.71 22.42
C ARG A 561 8.44 -23.38 21.16
N ARG A 562 9.09 -24.37 20.56
CA ARG A 562 9.82 -24.19 19.31
C ARG A 562 8.88 -23.90 18.15
N LEU A 563 7.70 -24.53 18.13
CA LEU A 563 6.67 -24.23 17.14
C LEU A 563 6.11 -22.81 17.32
N LEU A 564 5.84 -22.41 18.56
CA LEU A 564 5.38 -21.05 18.89
C LEU A 564 6.42 -19.98 18.56
N ASP A 565 7.71 -20.26 18.71
CA ASP A 565 8.80 -19.34 18.32
C ASP A 565 8.84 -19.07 16.80
N THR A 566 8.14 -19.88 15.98
CA THR A 566 8.03 -19.66 14.51
C THR A 566 6.84 -18.80 14.11
N VAL A 567 5.96 -18.45 15.04
CA VAL A 567 4.74 -17.67 14.77
C VAL A 567 4.75 -16.38 15.59
N TRP A 568 4.57 -15.25 14.90
CA TRP A 568 4.80 -13.91 15.47
C TRP A 568 3.75 -13.47 16.51
N ASP A 569 2.56 -14.07 16.47
CA ASP A 569 1.40 -13.80 17.31
C ASP A 569 1.20 -14.84 18.41
N ALA A 570 2.22 -15.67 18.70
CA ALA A 570 2.20 -16.62 19.82
C ALA A 570 1.88 -15.98 21.18
N GLU A 571 2.21 -14.70 21.35
CA GLU A 571 1.93 -13.95 22.59
C GLU A 571 0.49 -13.38 22.62
N GLU A 572 -0.15 -13.20 21.46
CA GLU A 572 -1.49 -12.62 21.32
C GLU A 572 -2.58 -13.69 21.15
N LEU A 573 -2.23 -14.83 20.53
CA LEU A 573 -3.14 -15.91 20.16
C LEU A 573 -2.74 -17.21 20.86
N ARG A 574 -3.72 -18.01 21.29
CA ARG A 574 -3.45 -19.36 21.81
C ARG A 574 -3.52 -20.37 20.68
N TYR A 575 -2.47 -21.13 20.49
CA TYR A 575 -2.49 -22.23 19.54
C TYR A 575 -2.97 -23.51 20.22
N GLU A 576 -3.95 -24.17 19.60
CA GLU A 576 -4.48 -25.45 20.04
C GLU A 576 -4.04 -26.56 19.09
N HIS A 577 -3.62 -27.68 19.68
CA HIS A 577 -3.26 -28.91 18.99
C HIS A 577 -4.36 -29.94 19.22
N TYR A 578 -5.02 -30.34 18.13
CA TYR A 578 -6.05 -31.36 18.16
C TYR A 578 -5.46 -32.68 17.70
N THR A 579 -5.61 -33.73 18.50
CA THR A 579 -5.37 -35.10 18.04
C THR A 579 -6.72 -35.76 17.82
N ILE A 580 -7.03 -36.09 16.57
CA ILE A 580 -8.34 -36.61 16.18
C ILE A 580 -8.19 -38.07 15.76
N ARG A 581 -9.03 -38.95 16.34
CA ARG A 581 -9.14 -40.37 15.99
C ARG A 581 -10.58 -40.70 15.60
N LEU A 582 -10.76 -41.71 14.76
CA LEU A 582 -12.09 -42.28 14.50
C LEU A 582 -12.41 -43.28 15.61
N LYS A 583 -13.65 -43.25 16.13
CA LYS A 583 -14.15 -44.26 17.08
C LYS A 583 -14.38 -45.61 16.44
#